data_AF-A0A7H4NZE4-F1
#
_entry.id   AF-A0A7H4NZE4-F1
#
_cell.length_a   1.000
_cell.length_b   1.000
_cell.length_c   1.000
_cell.angle_alpha   90.00
_cell.angle_beta   90.00
_cell.angle_gamma   90.00
#
_symmetry.space_group_name_H-M   'P 1'
#
loop_
_entity.id
_entity.type
_entity.pdbx_description
1 polymer ?
#
loop_
_entity_poly.entity_id
_entity_poly.type
_entity_poly.pdbx_seq_one_letter_code
_entity_poly.pdbx_strand_id
1 'polypeptide(L)' 'MPGNKIGLLNVHHRVKLLYGEGLHIRRLTPGTEIAFYVPTQYAPQVATESLLS' A
#
# COMPACT_ATOMS: atom_id res chain seq x y z
N MET A 1 18.43 0.96 -1.60
CA MET A 1 18.35 -0.52 -1.82
C MET A 1 18.42 -0.80 -3.32
N PRO A 2 19.12 -1.86 -3.78
CA PRO A 2 19.44 -2.05 -5.19
C PRO A 2 18.22 -2.43 -6.05
N GLY A 3 17.95 -1.62 -7.07
CA GLY A 3 17.47 -1.97 -8.43
C GLY A 3 16.07 -2.56 -8.69
N ASN A 4 15.61 -3.54 -7.93
CA ASN A 4 14.58 -4.49 -8.43
C ASN A 4 13.29 -4.56 -7.59
N LYS A 5 13.07 -3.56 -6.72
CA LYS A 5 11.86 -3.44 -5.88
C LYS A 5 10.97 -2.24 -6.20
N ILE A 6 11.29 -1.49 -7.27
CA ILE A 6 10.58 -0.24 -7.61
C ILE A 6 9.09 -0.50 -7.82
N GLY A 7 8.72 -1.55 -8.57
CA GLY A 7 7.31 -1.87 -8.84
C GLY A 7 6.50 -2.13 -7.56
N LEU A 8 6.97 -3.06 -6.72
CA LEU A 8 6.25 -3.41 -5.49
C LEU A 8 6.22 -2.26 -4.48
N LEU A 9 7.31 -1.48 -4.39
CA LEU A 9 7.39 -0.30 -3.55
C LEU A 9 6.39 0.78 -3.99
N ASN A 10 6.27 1.01 -5.31
CA ASN A 10 5.31 1.96 -5.86
C ASN A 10 3.86 1.55 -5.55
N VAL A 11 3.55 0.25 -5.68
CA VAL A 11 2.22 -0.25 -5.31
C VAL A 11 1.97 -0.04 -3.82
N HIS A 12 2.92 -0.43 -2.95
CA HIS A 12 2.79 -0.25 -1.50
C HIS A 12 2.53 1.21 -1.10
N HIS A 13 3.30 2.16 -1.63
CA HIS A 13 3.10 3.58 -1.33
C HIS A 13 1.74 4.10 -1.81
N ARG A 14 1.29 3.72 -3.02
CA ARG A 14 0.01 4.20 -3.56
C ARG A 14 -1.19 3.63 -2.81
N VAL A 15 -1.16 2.35 -2.48
CA VAL A 15 -2.23 1.71 -1.68
C VAL A 15 -2.29 2.37 -0.30
N LYS A 16 -1.14 2.60 0.35
CA LYS A 16 -1.09 3.30 1.64
C LYS A 16 -1.66 4.72 1.58
N LEU A 17 -1.37 5.47 0.52
CA LEU A 17 -1.92 6.81 0.33
C LEU A 17 -3.44 6.79 0.10
N LEU A 18 -3.97 5.78 -0.60
CA LEU A 18 -5.40 5.71 -0.94
C LEU A 18 -6.27 5.14 0.18
N TYR A 19 -5.73 4.20 0.97
CA TYR A 19 -6.51 3.40 1.91
C TYR A 19 -5.95 3.42 3.35
N GLY A 20 -4.87 4.15 3.61
CA GLY A 20 -4.21 4.26 4.91
C GLY A 20 -3.25 3.11 5.24
N GLU A 21 -3.34 1.99 4.53
CA GLU A 21 -2.49 0.80 4.73
C GLU A 21 -1.89 0.31 3.41
N GLY A 22 -0.66 -0.22 3.46
CA GLY A 22 0.04 -0.70 2.28
C GLY A 22 -0.21 -2.18 1.97
N LEU A 23 0.67 -2.77 1.15
CA LEU A 23 0.64 -4.22 0.87
C LEU A 23 1.00 -5.07 2.09
N HIS A 24 0.22 -6.12 2.34
CA HIS A 24 0.58 -7.25 3.18
C HIS A 24 1.29 -8.31 2.35
N ILE A 25 2.42 -8.82 2.82
CA ILE A 25 3.21 -9.84 2.12
C ILE A 25 3.48 -10.99 3.07
N ARG A 26 3.04 -12.19 2.70
CA ARG A 26 3.21 -13.41 3.50
C ARG A 26 3.83 -14.52 2.65
N ARG A 27 4.93 -15.10 3.13
CA ARG A 27 5.55 -16.26 2.47
C ARG A 27 4.68 -17.49 2.72
N LEU A 28 4.39 -18.23 1.66
CA LEU A 28 3.68 -19.51 1.69
C LEU A 28 4.65 -20.64 1.32
N THR A 29 4.26 -21.88 1.61
CA THR A 29 4.99 -23.07 1.15
C THR A 29 4.03 -23.97 0.36
N PRO A 30 4.07 -23.97 -0.99
CA PRO A 30 4.86 -23.07 -1.86
C PRO A 30 4.22 -21.69 -2.07
N GLY A 31 5.03 -20.65 -2.32
CA GLY A 31 4.59 -19.38 -2.90
C GLY A 31 4.69 -18.13 -2.01
N THR A 32 3.99 -17.07 -2.38
CA THR A 32 3.91 -15.81 -1.63
C THR A 32 2.55 -15.17 -1.89
N GLU A 33 1.86 -14.80 -0.81
CA GLU A 33 0.64 -14.02 -0.84
C GLU A 33 0.98 -12.53 -0.76
N ILE A 34 0.34 -11.74 -1.61
CA ILE A 34 0.43 -10.28 -1.61
C ILE A 34 -1.01 -9.75 -1.67
N ALA A 35 -1.43 -9.01 -0.65
CA ALA A 35 -2.82 -8.54 -0.53
C ALA A 35 -2.89 -7.10 0.01
N PHE A 36 -4.02 -6.44 -0.25
CA PHE A 36 -4.44 -5.18 0.37
C PHE A 36 -5.97 -5.15 0.41
N TYR A 37 -6.54 -4.31 1.26
CA TYR A 37 -7.98 -4.22 1.45
C TYR A 37 -8.51 -2.89 0.92
N VAL A 38 -9.64 -2.96 0.22
CA VAL A 38 -10.37 -1.79 -0.27
C VAL A 38 -11.64 -1.65 0.57
N PRO A 39 -11.86 -0.52 1.26
CA PRO A 39 -13.09 -0.29 2.00
C PRO A 39 -14.31 -0.32 1.07
N THR A 40 -15.39 -0.96 1.51
CA THR A 40 -16.67 -1.01 0.76
C THR A 40 -17.35 0.35 0.67
N GLN A 41 -17.00 1.28 1.55
CA GLN A 41 -17.43 2.67 1.52
C GLN A 41 -16.18 3.52 1.27
N TYR A 42 -16.05 4.03 0.05
CA TYR A 42 -14.95 4.94 -0.29
C TYR A 42 -15.21 6.30 0.36
N ALA A 43 -14.57 6.54 1.51
CA ALA A 43 -14.37 7.89 2.02
C ALA A 43 -12.99 8.34 1.51
N PRO A 44 -12.89 9.25 0.51
CA PRO A 44 -11.59 9.77 0.11
C PRO A 44 -10.93 10.41 1.32
N GLN A 45 -9.84 9.80 1.79
CA GLN A 45 -8.95 10.43 2.76
C GLN A 45 -8.21 11.52 2.00
N VAL A 46 -8.83 12.71 1.94
CA VAL A 46 -8.18 13.92 1.46
C VAL A 46 -6.95 14.10 2.34
N ALA A 47 -5.77 14.04 1.72
CA ALA A 47 -4.47 14.08 2.37
C ALA A 47 -4.43 15.19 3.43
N THR A 48 -4.53 14.79 4.69
CA THR A 48 -4.47 15.69 5.85
C THR A 48 -3.02 16.03 6.22
N GLU A 49 -2.06 15.67 5.37
CA GLU A 49 -0.63 15.90 5.57
C GLU A 49 -0.13 17.26 5.05
N SER A 50 -0.99 18.10 4.44
CA SER A 50 -0.56 19.40 3.88
C SER A 50 -1.10 20.65 4.59
N LEU A 51 -1.61 20.56 5.83
CA LEU A 51 -2.12 21.73 6.58
C LEU A 51 -1.47 21.94 7.97
N LEU A 52 -0.36 21.27 8.29
CA LEU A 52 0.34 21.44 9.57
C LEU A 52 1.85 21.77 9.44
N SER A 53 2.26 22.48 8.39
CA SER A 53 3.60 23.07 8.31
C SER A 53 3.56 24.51 7.84
#